data_AF-A0A9C7QNB1-F1
#
_entry.id   AF-A0A9C7QNB1-F1
#
_cell.length_a   1.000
_cell.length_b   1.000
_cell.length_c   1.000
_cell.angle_alpha   90.00
_cell.angle_beta   90.00
_cell.angle_gamma   90.00
#
_symmetry.space_group_name_H-M   'P 1'
#
loop_
_entity.id
_entity.type
_entity.pdbx_description
1 polymer ?
#
loop_
_entity_poly.entity_id
_entity_poly.type
_entity_poly.pdbx_seq_one_letter_code
_entity_poly.pdbx_strand_id
1 'polypeptide(L)'
;VTVRDLVGTRAASFFGCHIMNDESVVFGLSQKTPEQRKAAYWLCGLGVAILWPLGTLLGTVVGQMLPAPETIGLDAVFPAILLALVVPAFKNRTTLVRGLSGAVVSLAAVPFAPVGLPVLLSLLGLLTRKK
;
A
#
# COMPACT_ATOMS: atom_id res chain seq x y z
N VAL A 1 8.62 16.82 16.34
CA VAL A 1 9.61 16.38 15.33
C VAL A 1 8.89 16.38 14.01
N THR A 2 9.39 17.13 13.03
CA THR A 2 8.71 17.23 11.74
C THR A 2 9.44 16.37 10.72
N VAL A 3 8.74 15.84 9.71
CA VAL A 3 9.35 15.05 8.63
C VAL A 3 10.48 15.86 7.96
N ARG A 4 10.33 17.18 7.85
CA ARG A 4 11.34 18.12 7.37
C ARG A 4 12.70 17.95 8.04
N ASP A 5 12.75 17.58 9.31
CA ASP A 5 14.00 17.39 10.06
C ASP A 5 14.75 16.11 9.63
N LEU A 6 14.06 15.16 8.98
CA LEU A 6 14.60 13.89 8.50
C LEU A 6 15.21 14.00 7.09
N VAL A 7 14.54 14.76 6.22
CA VAL A 7 14.84 14.88 4.79
C VAL A 7 16.19 15.57 4.51
N GLY A 8 16.77 16.27 5.49
CA GLY A 8 18.02 17.00 5.33
C GLY A 8 17.83 18.44 4.81
N THR A 9 18.93 19.13 4.50
CA THR A 9 18.91 20.56 4.09
C THR A 9 19.38 20.73 2.65
N ARG A 10 18.83 21.76 1.97
CA ARG A 10 19.20 22.17 0.59
C ARG A 10 19.12 21.00 -0.40
N ALA A 11 20.22 20.67 -1.09
CA ALA A 11 20.26 19.62 -2.10
C ALA A 11 19.94 18.23 -1.52
N ALA A 12 20.34 17.95 -0.28
CA ALA A 12 19.99 16.70 0.39
C ALA A 12 18.48 16.56 0.58
N SER A 13 17.76 17.67 0.77
CA SER A 13 16.30 17.66 0.87
C SER A 13 15.61 17.17 -0.40
N PHE A 14 16.21 17.39 -1.57
CA PHE A 14 15.63 16.90 -2.83
C PHE A 14 15.64 15.37 -2.88
N PHE A 15 16.81 14.77 -2.62
CA PHE A 15 16.96 13.32 -2.57
C PHE A 15 16.18 12.71 -1.40
N GLY A 16 16.19 13.36 -0.24
CA GLY A 16 15.44 12.90 0.91
C GLY A 16 13.94 12.85 0.61
N CYS A 17 13.39 13.86 -0.09
CA CYS A 17 11.98 13.85 -0.50
C CYS A 17 11.70 12.75 -1.52
N HIS A 18 12.64 12.49 -2.43
CA HIS A 18 12.50 11.46 -3.45
C HIS A 18 12.39 10.05 -2.86
N ILE A 19 13.16 9.76 -1.80
CA ILE A 19 13.14 8.45 -1.12
C ILE A 19 12.10 8.35 0.00
N MET A 20 11.24 9.36 0.15
CA MET A 20 10.23 9.41 1.22
C MET A 20 9.13 8.38 0.95
N ASN A 21 8.93 7.47 1.91
CA ASN A 21 7.82 6.53 1.93
C ASN A 21 7.33 6.37 3.38
N ASP A 22 6.20 5.70 3.57
CA ASP A 22 5.62 5.45 4.88
C ASP A 22 6.59 4.73 5.81
N GLU A 23 7.28 3.70 5.34
CA GLU A 23 8.28 2.97 6.12
C GLU A 23 9.44 3.87 6.56
N SER A 24 10.04 4.64 5.64
CA SER A 24 11.18 5.52 5.98
C SER A 24 10.79 6.61 6.98
N VAL A 25 9.58 7.15 6.87
CA VAL A 25 9.03 8.11 7.83
C VAL A 25 8.75 7.45 9.17
N VAL A 26 8.10 6.29 9.21
CA VAL A 26 7.77 5.57 10.45
C VAL A 26 9.02 5.12 11.18
N PHE A 27 9.96 4.46 10.50
CA PHE A 27 11.24 4.05 11.06
C PHE A 27 12.07 5.24 11.52
N GLY A 28 12.07 6.34 10.75
CA GLY A 28 12.73 7.58 11.09
C GLY A 28 12.16 8.21 12.36
N LEU A 29 10.84 8.35 12.47
CA LEU A 29 10.18 8.97 13.63
C LEU A 29 10.23 8.09 14.90
N SER A 30 10.36 6.77 14.75
CA SER A 30 10.37 5.82 15.87
C SER A 30 11.68 5.80 16.65
N GLN A 31 12.76 6.43 16.16
CA GLN A 31 14.05 6.43 16.86
C GLN A 31 14.13 7.46 18.00
N LYS A 32 15.00 7.17 18.97
CA LYS A 32 15.15 7.97 20.20
C LYS A 32 15.98 9.23 19.98
N THR A 33 17.13 9.12 19.33
CA THR A 33 18.06 10.25 19.12
C THR A 33 17.90 10.89 17.74
N PRO A 34 18.12 12.21 17.59
CA PRO A 34 18.00 12.89 16.29
C PRO A 34 18.88 12.30 15.18
N GLU A 35 20.08 11.83 15.52
CA GLU A 35 21.01 11.17 14.59
C GLU A 35 20.47 9.83 14.10
N GLN A 36 19.97 9.00 15.04
CA GLN A 36 19.36 7.71 14.70
C GLN A 36 18.11 7.90 13.84
N ARG A 37 17.29 8.93 14.09
CA ARG A 37 16.10 9.24 13.28
C ARG A 37 16.46 9.48 11.81
N LYS A 38 17.49 10.31 11.57
CA LYS A 38 17.99 10.57 10.22
C LYS A 38 18.58 9.31 9.60
N ALA A 39 19.42 8.59 10.32
CA ALA A 39 20.01 7.35 9.81
C ALA A 39 18.93 6.33 9.43
N ALA A 40 17.94 6.10 10.28
CA ALA A 40 16.84 5.17 10.02
C ALA A 40 15.99 5.59 8.81
N TYR A 41 15.67 6.90 8.70
CA TYR A 41 14.97 7.44 7.54
C TYR A 41 15.72 7.16 6.24
N TRP A 42 16.99 7.55 6.17
CA TRP A 42 17.80 7.44 4.96
C TRP A 42 18.14 5.99 4.61
N LEU A 43 18.45 5.15 5.60
CA LEU A 43 18.72 3.72 5.38
C LEU A 43 17.48 2.99 4.86
N CYS A 44 16.32 3.22 5.48
CA CYS A 44 15.07 2.61 5.04
C CYS A 44 14.66 3.13 3.65
N GLY A 45 14.69 4.45 3.44
CA GLY A 45 14.32 5.07 2.16
C GLY A 45 15.21 4.63 1.00
N LEU A 46 16.54 4.65 1.17
CA LEU A 46 17.47 4.16 0.16
C LEU A 46 17.35 2.64 -0.05
N GLY A 47 17.15 1.89 1.03
CA GLY A 47 16.90 0.45 0.96
C GLY A 47 15.71 0.13 0.07
N VAL A 48 14.57 0.79 0.29
CA VAL A 48 13.38 0.65 -0.55
C VAL A 48 13.67 1.12 -1.98
N ALA A 49 14.27 2.30 -2.16
CA ALA A 49 14.55 2.86 -3.48
C ALA A 49 15.43 1.95 -4.37
N ILE A 50 16.32 1.17 -3.75
CA ILE A 50 17.24 0.25 -4.47
C ILE A 50 16.64 -1.15 -4.57
N LEU A 51 16.17 -1.73 -3.46
CA LEU A 51 15.70 -3.10 -3.43
C LEU A 51 14.35 -3.27 -4.14
N TRP A 52 13.52 -2.22 -4.20
CA TRP A 52 12.22 -2.31 -4.86
C TRP A 52 12.34 -2.49 -6.39
N PRO A 53 13.09 -1.65 -7.13
CA PRO A 53 13.31 -1.89 -8.55
C PRO A 53 14.04 -3.21 -8.81
N LEU A 54 15.05 -3.56 -7.99
CA LEU A 54 15.77 -4.82 -8.15
C LEU A 54 14.86 -6.03 -7.94
N GLY A 55 14.06 -6.03 -6.88
CA GLY A 55 13.06 -7.06 -6.62
C GLY A 55 12.02 -7.15 -7.73
N THR A 56 11.61 -6.01 -8.29
CA THR A 56 10.70 -5.98 -9.45
C THR A 56 11.36 -6.62 -10.67
N LEU A 57 12.59 -6.24 -11.01
CA LEU A 57 13.35 -6.83 -12.12
C LEU A 57 13.52 -8.34 -11.95
N LEU A 58 13.96 -8.79 -10.76
CA LEU A 58 14.07 -10.21 -10.43
C LEU A 58 12.71 -10.91 -10.53
N GLY A 59 11.64 -10.30 -10.02
CA GLY A 59 10.28 -10.82 -10.10
C GLY A 59 9.79 -10.96 -11.54
N THR A 60 10.12 -10.02 -12.43
CA THR A 60 9.77 -10.14 -13.86
C THR A 60 10.50 -11.29 -14.53
N VAL A 61 11.80 -11.46 -14.28
CA VAL A 61 12.60 -12.57 -14.82
C VAL A 61 12.08 -13.91 -14.32
N VAL A 62 11.84 -14.04 -13.02
CA VAL A 62 11.28 -15.27 -12.43
C VAL A 62 9.88 -15.54 -12.94
N GLY A 63 9.03 -14.51 -13.04
CA GLY A 63 7.66 -14.61 -13.53
C GLY A 63 7.57 -15.11 -14.97
N GLN A 64 8.50 -14.71 -15.85
CA GLN A 64 8.58 -15.21 -17.22
C GLN A 64 8.93 -16.71 -17.30
N MET A 65 9.59 -17.26 -16.27
CA MET A 65 9.96 -18.67 -16.20
C MET A 65 8.84 -19.55 -15.61
N LEU A 66 7.78 -18.96 -15.05
CA LEU A 66 6.64 -19.69 -14.49
C LEU A 66 5.61 -19.98 -15.59
N PRO A 67 5.42 -21.24 -16.02
CA PRO A 67 4.35 -21.59 -16.94
C PRO A 67 3.02 -21.56 -16.19
N ALA A 68 2.05 -20.78 -16.68
CA ALA A 68 0.68 -20.70 -16.18
C ALA A 68 0.53 -20.35 -14.68
N PRO A 69 0.93 -19.14 -14.24
CA PRO A 69 0.83 -18.69 -12.84
C PRO A 69 -0.58 -18.75 -12.24
N GLU A 70 -1.62 -18.71 -13.07
CA GLU A 70 -3.02 -18.92 -12.71
C GLU A 70 -3.30 -20.33 -12.15
N THR A 71 -2.54 -21.35 -12.60
CA THR A 71 -2.74 -22.73 -12.15
C THR A 71 -2.27 -22.97 -10.71
N ILE A 72 -1.33 -22.15 -10.24
CA ILE A 72 -0.80 -22.17 -8.88
C ILE A 72 -1.44 -21.08 -7.99
N GLY A 73 -2.46 -20.36 -8.50
CA GLY A 73 -3.19 -19.33 -7.76
C GLY A 73 -2.40 -18.06 -7.47
N LEU A 74 -1.34 -17.80 -8.25
CA LEU A 74 -0.47 -16.64 -8.04
C LEU A 74 -1.20 -15.32 -8.33
N ASP A 75 -2.21 -15.36 -9.20
CA ASP A 75 -3.12 -14.26 -9.53
C ASP A 75 -4.00 -13.82 -8.34
N ALA A 76 -4.29 -14.73 -7.41
CA ALA A 76 -5.07 -14.46 -6.20
C ALA A 76 -4.24 -13.88 -5.05
N VAL A 77 -2.90 -13.93 -5.10
CA VAL A 77 -2.02 -13.53 -3.99
C VAL A 77 -2.20 -12.07 -3.64
N PHE A 78 -2.21 -11.17 -4.64
CA PHE A 78 -2.34 -9.74 -4.38
C PHE A 78 -3.71 -9.37 -3.77
N PRO A 79 -4.86 -9.81 -4.33
CA PRO A 79 -6.16 -9.66 -3.68
C PRO A 79 -6.22 -10.25 -2.26
N ALA A 80 -5.60 -11.41 -2.04
CA ALA A 80 -5.59 -12.05 -0.73
C ALA A 80 -4.81 -11.24 0.32
N ILE A 81 -3.66 -10.66 -0.05
CA ILE A 81 -2.89 -9.77 0.83
C ILE A 81 -3.71 -8.53 1.17
N LEU A 82 -4.34 -7.88 0.19
CA LEU A 82 -5.20 -6.71 0.43
C LEU A 82 -6.36 -7.06 1.37
N LEU A 83 -7.00 -8.21 1.16
CA LEU A 83 -8.07 -8.69 2.04
C LEU A 83 -7.54 -8.91 3.46
N ALA A 84 -6.39 -9.57 3.62
CA ALA A 84 -5.76 -9.81 4.92
C ALA A 84 -5.43 -8.50 5.67
N LEU A 85 -5.04 -7.45 4.96
CA LEU A 85 -4.81 -6.11 5.53
C LEU A 85 -6.11 -5.40 5.93
N VAL A 86 -7.21 -5.64 5.21
CA VAL A 86 -8.51 -5.01 5.46
C VAL A 86 -9.29 -5.69 6.60
N VAL A 87 -9.20 -7.02 6.72
CA VAL A 87 -9.91 -7.80 7.77
C VAL A 87 -9.76 -7.21 9.19
N PRO A 88 -8.56 -6.87 9.70
CA PRO A 88 -8.41 -6.29 11.03
C PRO A 88 -9.01 -4.88 11.19
N ALA A 89 -9.36 -4.20 10.09
CA ALA A 89 -10.03 -2.90 10.14
C ALA A 89 -11.54 -3.02 10.49
N PHE A 90 -12.15 -4.20 10.35
CA PHE A 90 -13.56 -4.44 10.67
C PHE A 90 -13.82 -4.60 12.18
N LYS A 91 -13.63 -3.52 12.94
CA LYS A 91 -13.79 -3.52 14.41
C LYS A 91 -15.23 -3.51 14.92
N ASN A 92 -16.20 -3.14 14.09
CA ASN A 92 -17.60 -3.06 14.49
C ASN A 92 -18.55 -3.42 13.34
N ARG A 93 -19.80 -3.75 13.68
CA ARG A 93 -20.83 -4.14 12.71
C ARG A 93 -21.11 -3.05 11.67
N THR A 94 -20.98 -1.78 12.02
CA THR A 94 -21.21 -0.66 11.08
C THR A 94 -20.14 -0.64 9.98
N THR A 95 -18.87 -0.76 10.33
CA THR A 95 -17.75 -0.81 9.37
C THR A 95 -17.87 -2.06 8.49
N LEU A 96 -18.24 -3.20 9.07
CA LEU A 96 -18.44 -4.44 8.33
C LEU A 96 -19.60 -4.34 7.33
N VAL A 97 -20.76 -3.81 7.73
CA VAL A 97 -21.91 -3.62 6.83
C VAL A 97 -21.57 -2.66 5.69
N ARG A 98 -20.91 -1.53 5.99
CA ARG A 98 -20.46 -0.57 4.96
C ARG A 98 -19.48 -1.21 3.99
N GLY A 99 -18.47 -1.91 4.50
CA GLY A 99 -17.48 -2.63 3.68
C GLY A 99 -18.12 -3.69 2.77
N LEU A 100 -18.97 -4.55 3.32
CA LEU A 100 -19.68 -5.57 2.55
C LEU A 100 -20.62 -4.97 1.51
N SER A 101 -21.36 -3.91 1.86
CA SER A 101 -22.23 -3.25 0.90
C SER A 101 -21.46 -2.61 -0.25
N GLY A 102 -20.30 -2.00 0.02
CA GLY A 102 -19.41 -1.50 -1.02
C GLY A 102 -18.86 -2.61 -1.91
N ALA A 103 -18.51 -3.76 -1.32
CA ALA A 103 -18.07 -4.93 -2.08
C ALA A 103 -19.18 -5.46 -3.00
N VAL A 104 -20.42 -5.54 -2.52
CA VAL A 104 -21.59 -5.95 -3.33
C VAL A 104 -21.84 -4.97 -4.47
N VAL A 105 -21.81 -3.66 -4.21
CA VAL A 105 -21.99 -2.62 -5.25
C VAL A 105 -20.89 -2.72 -6.30
N SER A 106 -19.63 -2.86 -5.88
CA SER A 106 -18.50 -3.03 -6.80
C SER A 106 -18.68 -4.27 -7.67
N LEU A 107 -18.98 -5.42 -7.06
CA LEU A 107 -19.16 -6.68 -7.79
C LEU A 107 -20.33 -6.61 -8.78
N ALA A 108 -21.44 -5.98 -8.40
CA ALA A 108 -22.59 -5.79 -9.28
C ALA A 108 -22.29 -4.84 -10.46
N ALA A 109 -21.34 -3.92 -10.31
CA ALA A 109 -20.94 -2.97 -11.35
C ALA A 109 -19.96 -3.57 -12.38
N VAL A 110 -19.28 -4.68 -12.07
CA VAL A 110 -18.27 -5.32 -12.94
C VAL A 110 -18.73 -5.52 -14.40
N PRO A 111 -19.93 -6.06 -14.69
CA PRO A 111 -20.34 -6.28 -16.09
C PRO A 111 -20.76 -5.00 -16.83
N PHE A 112 -20.96 -3.88 -16.12
CA PHE A 112 -21.53 -2.64 -16.68
C PHE A 112 -20.54 -1.49 -16.79
N ALA A 113 -19.40 -1.57 -16.08
CA ALA A 113 -18.48 -0.46 -15.90
C ALA A 113 -17.06 -0.80 -16.39
N PRO A 114 -16.31 0.15 -16.97
CA PRO A 114 -14.91 -0.04 -17.33
C PRO A 114 -14.03 -0.40 -16.13
N VAL A 115 -12.88 -1.03 -16.39
CA VAL A 115 -11.90 -1.41 -15.37
C VAL A 115 -11.55 -0.21 -14.47
N GLY A 116 -11.58 -0.44 -13.15
CA GLY A 116 -11.30 0.58 -12.13
C GLY A 116 -12.55 1.32 -11.63
N LEU A 117 -13.57 1.53 -12.46
CA LEU A 117 -14.80 2.24 -12.06
C LEU A 117 -15.64 1.49 -10.99
N PRO A 118 -15.80 0.14 -11.04
CA PRO A 118 -16.47 -0.61 -9.97
C PRO A 118 -15.91 -0.31 -8.56
N VAL A 119 -14.60 -0.15 -8.44
CA VAL A 119 -13.94 0.14 -7.15
C VAL A 119 -14.35 1.52 -6.63
N LEU A 120 -14.49 2.52 -7.50
CA LEU A 120 -14.97 3.85 -7.10
C LEU A 120 -16.44 3.81 -6.67
N LEU A 121 -17.27 3.03 -7.36
CA LEU A 121 -18.69 2.86 -7.02
C LEU A 121 -18.89 2.19 -5.66
N SER A 122 -17.92 1.42 -5.17
CA SER A 122 -17.95 0.83 -3.82
C SER A 122 -18.16 1.86 -2.71
N LEU A 123 -17.79 3.13 -2.93
CA LEU A 123 -18.00 4.23 -1.98
C LEU A 123 -19.48 4.46 -1.67
N LEU A 124 -20.40 4.11 -2.58
CA LEU A 124 -21.85 4.15 -2.32
C LEU A 124 -22.25 3.23 -1.16
N GLY A 125 -21.47 2.20 -0.87
CA GLY A 125 -21.63 1.33 0.30
C GLY A 125 -21.54 2.08 1.63
N LEU A 126 -20.90 3.24 1.69
CA LEU A 126 -20.87 4.08 2.89
C LEU A 126 -22.25 4.63 3.28
N LEU A 127 -23.18 4.69 2.31
CA LEU A 127 -24.54 5.22 2.49
C LEU A 127 -25.50 4.21 3.15
N THR A 128 -25.14 2.93 3.23
CA THR A 128 -26.06 1.84 3.63
C THR A 128 -26.50 1.86 5.09
N ARG A 129 -26.06 2.85 5.89
CA ARG A 129 -26.62 3.09 7.22
C ARG A 129 -26.41 4.53 7.70
N LYS A 130 -27.50 5.28 7.87
CA LYS A 130 -27.58 6.40 8.83
C LYS A 130 -27.84 5.79 10.21
N LYS A 131 -27.05 6.25 11.19
CA LYS A 131 -27.07 5.94 12.65
C LYS A 131 -28.03 4.83 13.07
#